data_AF-A0A9K3D7G4-F1
#
_entry.id   AF-A0A9K3D7G4-F1
#
_cell.length_a   1.000
_cell.length_b   1.000
_cell.length_c   1.000
_cell.angle_alpha   90.00
_cell.angle_beta   90.00
_cell.angle_gamma   90.00
#
_symmetry.space_group_name_H-M   'P 1'
#
loop_
_entity.id
_entity.type
_entity.pdbx_description
1 polymer ?
#
loop_
_entity_poly.entity_id
_entity_poly.type
_entity_poly.pdbx_seq_one_letter_code
_entity_poly.pdbx_strand_id
1 'polypeptide(L)' 'GVFLVPDDCMWNYMFAQTRITPHMRYALTVDNPETYYAPVHHSKDFAAWLDENEDNFDLDADVFA' A
#
# COMPACT_ATOMS: atom_id res chain seq x y z
N GLY A 1 -11.21 5.79 17.55
CA GLY A 1 -10.07 6.69 17.27
C GLY A 1 -10.24 7.29 15.90
N VAL A 2 -9.45 8.29 15.54
CA VAL A 2 -9.34 8.79 14.16
C VAL A 2 -7.94 8.52 13.64
N PHE A 3 -7.83 8.30 12.34
CA PHE A 3 -6.54 8.20 11.66
C PHE A 3 -6.22 9.53 10.97
N LEU A 4 -4.92 9.83 10.88
CA LEU A 4 -4.39 10.90 10.05
C LEU A 4 -3.51 10.23 9.00
N VAL A 5 -3.81 10.49 7.74
CA VAL A 5 -3.09 9.92 6.59
C VAL A 5 -2.53 11.05 5.72
N PRO A 6 -1.50 10.78 4.90
CA PRO A 6 -1.04 11.73 3.89
C PRO A 6 -2.20 12.21 2.99
N ASP A 7 -2.16 13.46 2.53
CA ASP A 7 -3.22 14.02 1.67
C ASP A 7 -3.36 13.31 0.32
N ASP A 8 -2.29 12.68 -0.16
CA ASP A 8 -2.25 11.84 -1.35
C ASP A 8 -2.62 10.37 -1.10
N CYS A 9 -3.02 10.06 0.13
CA CYS A 9 -3.36 8.71 0.63
C CYS A 9 -2.23 7.68 0.53
N MET A 10 -1.02 8.08 0.10
CA MET A 10 0.10 7.17 -0.13
C MET A 10 1.04 7.17 1.08
N TRP A 11 0.78 6.27 2.02
CA TRP A 11 1.62 6.14 3.22
C TRP A 11 2.72 5.07 3.05
N ASN A 12 2.50 4.07 2.20
CA ASN A 12 3.46 3.01 1.94
C ASN A 12 4.35 3.33 0.73
N TYR A 13 5.65 3.50 0.96
CA TYR A 13 6.65 3.80 -0.07
C TYR A 13 7.48 2.57 -0.50
N MET A 14 7.13 1.35 -0.07
CA MET A 14 7.93 0.15 -0.37
C MET A 14 8.12 -0.10 -1.88
N PHE A 15 7.09 0.17 -2.69
CA PHE A 15 7.14 0.05 -4.15
C PHE A 15 7.49 1.37 -4.85
N ALA A 16 7.72 2.43 -4.07
CA ALA A 16 8.04 3.78 -4.55
C ALA A 16 9.25 4.38 -3.82
N GLN A 17 10.25 3.55 -3.48
CA GLN A 17 11.40 3.95 -2.65
C GLN A 17 12.20 5.12 -3.24
N THR A 18 12.18 5.30 -4.57
CA THR A 18 12.84 6.44 -5.22
C THR A 18 12.17 7.78 -4.92
N ARG A 19 10.92 7.77 -4.42
CA ARG A 19 10.16 8.97 -4.05
C ARG A 19 10.38 9.39 -2.60
N ILE A 20 10.90 8.51 -1.73
CA ILE A 20 11.15 8.86 -0.33
C ILE A 20 12.41 9.70 -0.20
N THR A 21 12.31 10.81 0.53
CA THR A 21 13.46 11.63 0.88
C THR A 21 13.44 11.92 2.39
N PRO A 22 14.61 11.98 3.07
CA PRO A 22 14.66 12.17 4.52
C PRO A 22 14.00 13.45 5.05
N HIS A 23 13.79 14.45 4.19
CA HIS A 23 13.22 15.75 4.54
C HIS A 23 11.93 16.05 3.76
N MET A 24 11.24 15.00 3.33
CA MET A 24 9.97 15.11 2.64
C MET A 24 8.94 15.86 3.50
N ARG A 25 8.25 16.81 2.89
CA ARG A 25 7.11 17.49 3.50
C ARG A 25 5.84 16.91 2.93
N TYR A 26 4.87 16.63 3.79
CA TYR A 26 3.56 16.11 3.42
C TYR A 26 2.50 16.78 4.29
N ALA A 27 1.29 16.91 3.75
CA ALA A 27 0.12 17.33 4.51
C ALA A 27 -0.60 16.10 5.08
N LEU A 28 -1.44 16.32 6.10
CA LEU A 28 -2.25 15.28 6.71
C LEU A 28 -3.73 15.61 6.57
N THR A 29 -4.53 14.58 6.35
CA THR A 29 -6.00 14.64 6.34
C THR A 29 -6.58 13.59 7.29
N VAL A 30 -7.82 13.81 7.74
CA VAL A 30 -8.55 12.83 8.56
C VAL A 30 -9.24 11.85 7.62
N ASP A 31 -8.66 10.66 7.48
CA ASP A 31 -9.21 9.56 6.68
C ASP A 31 -8.66 8.22 7.17
N ASN A 32 -9.24 7.11 6.69
CA ASN A 32 -8.77 5.76 6.98
C ASN A 32 -7.56 5.39 6.10
N PRO A 33 -6.56 4.65 6.63
CA PRO A 33 -5.42 4.21 5.85
C PRO A 33 -5.80 3.11 4.86
N GLU A 34 -5.24 3.21 3.66
CA GLU A 34 -5.34 2.17 2.64
C GLU A 34 -4.57 0.90 3.03
N THR A 35 -4.95 -0.25 2.48
CA THR A 35 -4.27 -1.53 2.72
C THR A 35 -2.85 -1.53 2.13
N TYR A 36 -1.98 -2.43 2.61
CA TYR A 36 -0.57 -2.45 2.22
C TYR A 36 -0.35 -2.54 0.69
N TYR A 37 -1.16 -3.37 0.02
CA TYR A 37 -1.16 -3.60 -1.43
C TYR A 37 -2.30 -2.85 -2.14
N ALA A 38 -2.75 -1.72 -1.59
CA ALA A 38 -3.70 -0.88 -2.30
C ALA A 38 -3.04 -0.28 -3.57
N PRO A 39 -3.79 -0.11 -4.68
CA PRO A 39 -3.27 0.44 -5.93
C PRO A 39 -2.57 1.80 -5.82
N VAL A 40 -2.89 2.59 -4.80
CA VAL A 40 -2.22 3.88 -4.55
C VAL A 40 -0.75 3.72 -4.16
N HIS A 41 -0.35 2.57 -3.59
CA HIS A 41 0.99 2.30 -3.09
C HIS A 41 1.95 1.72 -4.15
N HIS A 42 1.44 1.34 -5.32
CA HIS A 42 2.22 0.65 -6.34
C HIS A 42 1.80 1.05 -7.76
N SER A 43 2.53 0.56 -8.77
CA SER A 43 2.16 0.84 -10.16
C SER A 43 0.88 0.11 -10.56
N LYS A 44 0.24 0.61 -11.63
CA LYS A 44 -0.89 -0.08 -12.27
C LYS A 44 -0.49 -1.46 -12.78
N ASP A 45 0.74 -1.61 -13.26
CA ASP A 45 1.24 -2.90 -13.75
C ASP A 45 1.36 -3.91 -12.60
N PHE A 46 1.77 -3.47 -11.41
CA PHE A 46 1.79 -4.32 -10.22
C PHE A 46 0.39 -4.63 -9.71
N ALA A 47 -0.56 -3.69 -9.83
CA ALA A 47 -1.96 -3.95 -9.53
C ALA A 47 -2.54 -5.03 -10.46
N ALA A 48 -2.30 -4.91 -11.77
CA ALA A 48 -2.72 -5.91 -12.74
C ALA A 48 -2.08 -7.29 -12.46
N TRP A 49 -0.80 -7.31 -12.09
CA TRP A 49 -0.13 -8.55 -11.68
C TRP A 49 -0.74 -9.14 -10.40
N LEU A 50 -1.09 -8.33 -9.40
CA LEU A 50 -1.76 -8.80 -8.18
C LEU A 50 -3.14 -9.39 -8.51
N ASP A 51 -3.95 -8.70 -9.31
CA ASP A 51 -5.28 -9.19 -9.73
C ASP A 51 -5.17 -10.51 -10.50
N GLU A 52 -4.14 -10.67 -11.35
CA GLU A 52 -3.87 -11.91 -12.08
C GLU A 52 -3.35 -13.05 -11.18
N ASN A 53 -2.80 -12.73 -10.00
CA ASN A 53 -2.16 -13.70 -9.09
C ASN A 53 -2.88 -13.81 -7.75
N GLU A 54 -4.07 -13.21 -7.58
CA GLU A 54 -4.80 -13.17 -6.31
C GLU A 54 -5.06 -14.59 -5.76
N ASP A 55 -5.36 -15.54 -6.64
CA ASP A 55 -5.57 -16.96 -6.32
C ASP A 55 -4.29 -17.69 -5.83
N ASN A 56 -3.09 -17.13 -6.05
CA ASN A 56 -1.82 -17.72 -5.61
C ASN A 56 -1.41 -17.28 -4.19
N PHE A 57 -2.08 -16.30 -3.59
CA PHE A 57 -1.74 -15.78 -2.26
C PHE A 57 -2.40 -16.53 -1.09
N ASP A 58 -3.29 -17.49 -1.37
CA ASP A 58 -3.93 -18.35 -0.35
C ASP A 58 -3.02 -19.48 0.19
N LEU A 59 -1.74 -19.52 -0.19
CA LEU A 59 -0.83 -20.64 0.12
C LEU A 59 -0.31 -20.72 1.57
N ASP A 60 -0.69 -19.80 2.47
CA ASP A 60 -0.21 -19.80 3.87
C ASP A 60 -1.30 -20.13 4.92
N ALA A 61 -2.55 -20.39 4.52
CA ALA A 61 -3.60 -20.77 5.48
C ALA A 61 -3.49 -22.22 5.98
N ASP A 62 -2.81 -23.10 5.23
CA ASP A 62 -2.70 -24.54 5.52
C ASP A 62 -1.36 -24.96 6.16
N VAL A 63 -0.43 -24.04 6.42
CA VAL A 63 0.89 -24.40 7.00
C VAL A 63 0.85 -24.56 8.53
N PHE A 64 -0.28 -24.24 9.17
CA PHE A 64 -0.49 -24.41 10.62
C PHE A 64 -1.73 -25.23 11.01
N ALA A 65 -2.30 -26.02 10.09
CA ALA A 65 -3.39 -26.97 10.39
C ALA A 65 -2.87 -28.38 10.67
#